data_AF-A0A969TXS4-F1
#
_entry.id   AF-A0A969TXS4-F1
#
_cell.length_a   1.000
_cell.length_b   1.000
_cell.length_c   1.000
_cell.angle_alpha   90.00
_cell.angle_beta   90.00
_cell.angle_gamma   90.00
#
_symmetry.space_group_name_H-M   'P 1'
#
loop_
_entity.id
_entity.type
_entity.pdbx_description
1 polymer ?
#
loop_
_entity_poly.entity_id
_entity_poly.type
_entity_poly.pdbx_seq_one_letter_code
_entity_poly.pdbx_strand_id
1 'polypeptide(L)'
;MPLTIEEISAEIATLKTVFQIADETSAVRDKLLDLLKAFPTQGKQVHDANLVATMLANGINQLLTLNDADFKRFSGQIHLVSPKIQP
;
A
#
# COMPACT_ATOMS: atom_id res chain seq x y z
N MET A 1 -14.09 -22.45 6.94
CA MET A 1 -15.24 -21.64 7.40
C MET A 1 -14.77 -20.20 7.45
N PRO A 2 -15.52 -19.20 6.99
CA PRO A 2 -15.14 -17.80 7.21
C PRO A 2 -15.09 -17.51 8.71
N LEU A 3 -14.16 -16.64 9.14
CA LEU A 3 -14.04 -16.19 10.54
C LEU A 3 -15.32 -15.45 10.99
N THR A 4 -15.66 -15.54 12.27
CA THR A 4 -16.72 -14.71 12.85
C THR A 4 -16.27 -13.27 13.03
N ILE A 5 -17.22 -12.35 13.26
CA ILE A 5 -16.91 -10.94 13.51
C ILE A 5 -16.11 -10.76 14.79
N GLU A 6 -16.35 -11.60 15.80
CA GLU A 6 -15.61 -11.62 17.06
C GLU A 6 -14.14 -12.02 16.82
N GLU A 7 -13.91 -13.08 16.03
CA GLU A 7 -12.55 -13.54 15.67
C GLU A 7 -11.79 -12.46 14.88
N ILE A 8 -12.43 -11.86 13.86
CA ILE A 8 -11.84 -10.77 13.05
C ILE A 8 -11.49 -9.56 13.93
N SER A 9 -12.39 -9.18 14.85
CA SER A 9 -12.18 -8.02 15.72
C SER A 9 -10.99 -8.23 16.66
N ALA A 10 -10.83 -9.44 17.21
CA ALA A 10 -9.71 -9.79 18.07
C ALA A 10 -8.37 -9.80 17.30
N GLU A 11 -8.37 -10.31 16.07
CA GLU A 11 -7.19 -10.33 15.21
C GLU A 11 -6.77 -8.91 14.79
N ILE A 12 -7.73 -8.07 14.38
CA ILE A 12 -7.46 -6.65 14.08
C ILE A 12 -6.91 -5.92 15.32
N ALA A 13 -7.47 -6.16 16.51
CA ALA A 13 -6.96 -5.57 17.74
C ALA A 13 -5.50 -5.95 18.00
N THR A 14 -5.13 -7.21 17.73
CA THR A 14 -3.75 -7.69 17.84
C THR A 14 -2.83 -7.00 16.82
N LEU A 15 -3.22 -6.94 15.55
CA LEU A 15 -2.42 -6.30 14.50
C LEU A 15 -2.17 -4.82 14.78
N LYS A 16 -3.14 -4.10 15.34
CA LYS A 16 -3.01 -2.69 15.75
C LYS A 16 -1.94 -2.45 16.82
N THR A 17 -1.52 -3.48 17.56
CA THR A 17 -0.42 -3.37 18.54
C THR A 17 0.96 -3.49 17.91
N VAL A 18 1.06 -4.09 16.72
CA VAL A 18 2.32 -4.41 16.05
C VAL A 18 2.59 -3.45 14.89
N PHE A 19 1.54 -2.95 14.23
CA PHE A 19 1.64 -2.10 13.06
C PHE A 19 1.15 -0.68 13.33
N GLN A 20 1.87 0.29 12.77
CA GLN A 20 1.41 1.66 12.67
C GLN A 20 0.60 1.84 11.38
N ILE A 21 -0.54 2.52 11.47
CA ILE A 21 -1.36 2.89 10.32
C ILE A 21 -0.81 4.19 9.73
N ALA A 22 -0.55 4.18 8.42
CA ALA A 22 -0.20 5.39 7.67
C ALA A 22 -1.49 6.05 7.15
N ASP A 23 -1.80 7.23 7.67
CA ASP A 23 -3.04 7.93 7.34
C ASP A 23 -2.97 8.62 5.97
N GLU A 24 -4.13 8.71 5.31
CA GLU A 24 -4.31 9.53 4.12
C GLU A 24 -4.54 11.00 4.53
N THR A 25 -3.57 11.85 4.20
CA THR A 25 -3.58 13.28 4.54
C THR A 25 -3.62 14.15 3.28
N SER A 26 -3.67 15.47 3.44
CA SER A 26 -3.52 16.40 2.31
C SER A 26 -2.19 16.18 1.55
N ALA A 27 -1.12 15.85 2.26
CA ALA A 27 0.18 15.54 1.65
C ALA A 27 0.11 14.28 0.77
N VAL A 28 -0.67 13.27 1.16
CA VAL A 28 -0.93 12.07 0.34
C VAL A 28 -1.63 12.46 -0.95
N ARG A 29 -2.69 13.28 -0.86
CA ARG A 29 -3.44 13.75 -2.04
C ARG A 29 -2.55 14.51 -3.02
N ASP A 30 -1.67 15.38 -2.51
CA ASP A 30 -0.75 16.15 -3.35
C ASP A 30 0.26 15.22 -4.04
N LYS A 31 0.81 14.22 -3.33
CA LYS A 31 1.67 13.18 -3.90
C LYS A 31 0.95 12.30 -4.92
N LEU A 32 -0.32 11.96 -4.68
CA LEU A 32 -1.12 11.21 -5.63
C LEU A 32 -1.27 12.00 -6.92
N LEU A 33 -1.60 13.30 -6.85
CA LEU A 33 -1.71 14.13 -8.04
C LEU A 33 -0.40 14.17 -8.85
N ASP A 34 0.74 14.27 -8.17
CA ASP A 34 2.06 14.21 -8.82
C ASP A 34 2.30 12.86 -9.51
N LEU A 35 1.97 11.75 -8.84
CA LEU A 35 2.08 10.40 -9.42
C LEU A 35 1.15 10.21 -10.62
N LEU A 36 -0.11 10.67 -10.56
CA LEU A 36 -1.06 10.55 -11.67
C LEU A 36 -0.61 11.35 -12.90
N LYS A 37 0.05 12.50 -12.70
CA LYS A 37 0.65 13.28 -13.79
C LYS A 37 1.85 12.58 -14.41
N ALA A 38 2.71 11.95 -13.58
CA ALA A 38 3.91 11.26 -14.04
C ALA A 38 3.62 9.88 -14.66
N PHE A 39 2.60 9.19 -14.15
CA PHE A 39 2.16 7.87 -14.55
C PHE A 39 0.66 7.92 -14.85
N PRO A 40 0.27 8.22 -16.11
CA PRO A 40 -1.13 8.24 -16.51
C PRO A 40 -1.80 6.90 -16.14
N THR A 41 -2.78 6.96 -15.26
CA THR A 41 -3.44 5.79 -14.66
C THR A 41 -4.95 5.97 -14.72
N GLN A 42 -5.68 4.86 -14.88
CA GLN A 42 -7.13 4.83 -14.93
C GLN A 42 -7.66 3.59 -14.20
N GLY A 43 -8.85 3.71 -13.62
CA GLY A 43 -9.52 2.60 -12.93
C GLY A 43 -8.70 2.05 -11.75
N LYS A 44 -8.52 0.72 -11.72
CA LYS A 44 -7.84 -0.01 -10.62
C LYS A 44 -6.46 0.56 -10.27
N GLN A 45 -5.74 1.10 -11.25
CA GLN A 45 -4.37 1.60 -11.08
C GLN A 45 -4.28 2.88 -10.22
N VAL A 46 -5.39 3.60 -10.05
CA VAL A 46 -5.44 4.79 -9.18
C VAL A 46 -5.30 4.40 -7.71
N HIS A 47 -5.82 3.24 -7.31
CA HIS A 47 -5.67 2.75 -5.94
C HIS A 47 -4.22 2.37 -5.64
N ASP A 48 -3.54 1.71 -6.58
CA ASP A 48 -2.11 1.38 -6.43
C ASP A 48 -1.27 2.67 -6.34
N ALA A 49 -1.59 3.68 -7.16
CA ALA A 49 -0.95 4.99 -7.08
C ALA A 49 -1.21 5.69 -5.73
N ASN A 50 -2.42 5.57 -5.16
CA ASN A 50 -2.75 6.13 -3.84
C ASN A 50 -1.92 5.46 -2.75
N LEU A 51 -1.76 4.14 -2.78
CA LEU A 51 -0.91 3.43 -1.83
C LEU A 51 0.55 3.95 -1.89
N VAL A 52 1.11 4.10 -3.11
CA VAL A 52 2.46 4.66 -3.28
C VAL A 52 2.52 6.11 -2.81
N ALA A 53 1.50 6.92 -3.07
CA ALA A 53 1.44 8.29 -2.56
C ALA A 53 1.46 8.33 -1.02
N THR A 54 0.68 7.48 -0.36
CA THR A 54 0.66 7.33 1.10
C THR A 54 2.03 6.95 1.63
N MET A 55 2.69 5.99 0.98
CA MET A 55 4.05 5.58 1.34
C MET A 55 5.03 6.75 1.25
N LEU A 56 5.07 7.46 0.12
CA LEU A 56 5.98 8.58 -0.11
C LEU A 56 5.74 9.74 0.85
N ALA A 57 4.48 10.06 1.16
CA ALA A 57 4.14 11.12 2.11
C ALA A 57 4.56 10.79 3.55
N ASN A 58 4.59 9.50 3.91
CA ASN A 58 4.97 9.01 5.23
C ASN A 58 6.44 8.53 5.31
N GLY A 59 7.25 8.74 4.26
CA GLY A 59 8.66 8.33 4.24
C GLY A 59 8.90 6.82 4.17
N ILE A 60 7.89 6.05 3.78
CA ILE A 60 7.96 4.59 3.61
C ILE A 60 8.48 4.30 2.21
N ASN A 61 9.61 3.59 2.10
CA ASN A 61 10.30 3.37 0.84
C ASN A 61 10.29 1.90 0.37
N GLN A 62 9.69 0.99 1.13
CA GLN A 62 9.65 -0.44 0.85
C GLN A 62 8.20 -0.95 0.92
N LEU A 63 7.74 -1.59 -0.15
CA LEU A 63 6.44 -2.24 -0.19
C LEU A 63 6.62 -3.77 -0.18
N LEU A 64 6.18 -4.41 0.90
CA LEU A 64 6.02 -5.86 0.95
C LEU A 64 4.70 -6.24 0.26
N THR A 65 4.75 -6.97 -0.85
CA THR A 65 3.55 -7.34 -1.62
C THR A 65 3.67 -8.69 -2.30
N LEU A 66 2.54 -9.39 -2.41
CA LEU A 66 2.36 -10.60 -3.21
C LEU A 66 2.06 -10.30 -4.69
N ASN A 67 1.80 -9.04 -5.02
CA ASN A 67 1.41 -8.61 -6.36
C ASN A 67 2.35 -7.49 -6.84
N ASP A 68 3.64 -7.79 -6.91
CA ASP A 68 4.68 -6.83 -7.31
C ASP A 68 4.44 -6.25 -8.72
N ALA A 69 3.89 -7.06 -9.62
CA ALA A 69 3.62 -6.71 -11.01
C ALA A 69 2.82 -5.40 -11.17
N ASP A 70 1.80 -5.17 -10.34
CA ASP A 70 0.96 -3.97 -10.39
C ASP A 70 1.75 -2.70 -9.99
N PHE A 71 2.79 -2.86 -9.16
CA PHE A 71 3.63 -1.77 -8.63
C PHE A 71 4.93 -1.54 -9.40
N LYS A 72 5.31 -2.40 -10.37
CA LYS A 72 6.59 -2.29 -11.11
C LYS A 72 6.83 -0.92 -11.73
N ARG A 73 5.77 -0.24 -12.17
CA ARG A 73 5.84 1.13 -12.73
C ARG A 73 6.40 2.16 -11.75
N PHE A 74 6.27 1.92 -10.45
CA PHE A 74 6.73 2.80 -9.36
C PHE A 74 8.09 2.39 -8.80
N SER A 75 8.81 1.44 -9.41
CA SER A 75 10.11 0.94 -8.91
C SER A 75 11.20 2.03 -8.82
N GLY A 76 11.01 3.18 -9.47
CA GLY A 76 11.89 4.35 -9.31
C GLY A 76 11.57 5.22 -8.08
N GLN A 77 10.45 4.97 -7.40
CA GLN A 77 9.98 5.72 -6.23
C GLN A 77 10.03 4.87 -4.95
N ILE A 78 9.78 3.56 -5.07
CA ILE A 78 9.74 2.61 -3.95
C ILE A 78 10.46 1.30 -4.31
N HIS A 79 10.94 0.60 -3.30
CA HIS A 79 11.53 -0.73 -3.42
C HIS A 79 10.46 -1.80 -3.20
N LEU A 80 10.32 -2.72 -4.14
CA LEU A 80 9.37 -3.83 -4.04
C LEU A 80 10.06 -5.02 -3.37
N VAL A 81 9.41 -5.54 -2.34
CA VAL A 81 9.80 -6.77 -1.65
C VAL A 81 8.66 -7.76 -1.82
N SER A 82 8.96 -8.95 -2.31
CA SER A 82 7.99 -10.04 -2.39
C SER A 82 8.47 -11.22 -1.57
N PRO A 83 7.62 -11.78 -0.70
CA PRO A 83 7.98 -12.99 0.00
C PRO A 83 8.08 -14.12 -1.03
N LYS A 84 9.15 -14.90 -0.96
CA LYS A 84 9.24 -16.15 -1.70
C LYS A 84 8.27 -17.13 -1.03
N ILE A 85 7.05 -17.25 -1.56
CA ILE A 85 6.18 -18.35 -1.18
C ILE A 85 6.81 -19.60 -1.82
N GLN A 86 7.55 -20.36 -1.01
CA GLN A 86 7.98 -21.70 -1.40
C GLN A 86 6.71 -22.58 -1.51
N PRO A 87 6.55 -23.33 -2.61
CA PRO A 87 5.43 -24.26 -2.76
C PRO A 87 5.50 -25.40 -1.73
#